data_AF-A0A800F2E6-F1
#
_entry.id   AF-A0A800F2E6-F1
#
_cell.length_a   1.000
_cell.length_b   1.000
_cell.length_c   1.000
_cell.angle_alpha   90.00
_cell.angle_beta   90.00
_cell.angle_gamma   90.00
#
_symmetry.space_group_name_H-M   'P 1'
#
loop_
_entity.id
_entity.type
_entity.pdbx_description
1 polymer ?
#
loop_
_entity_poly.entity_id
_entity_poly.type
_entity_poly.pdbx_seq_one_letter_code
_entity_poly.pdbx_strand_id
1 'polypeptide(L)'
;MLNLNKISTIIILLSFYLFIGNVFGQERKYEIGTPSITKDGSKMYFTVCDKEINNCNIYLSVYSGLQWIKPVRLKNVYSKVVSSKHPQVFFDSESQSEYLIFSSNVEGGVGKFDIYYAFIESDGYISEPVNVGEKVNTPDDEFSLFYDSASSYLYFISSGDTVIGDLDVFKVKASISKGFVRPENIGHLINFSENDYYFVSIDS
;
A
#
# COMPACT_ATOMS: atom_id res chain seq x y z
N MET A 1 19.80 -19.02 14.28
CA MET A 1 20.49 -18.43 13.12
C MET A 1 19.62 -17.30 12.59
N LEU A 2 20.11 -16.07 12.60
CA LEU A 2 19.42 -14.94 11.97
C LEU A 2 19.50 -15.11 10.45
N ASN A 3 18.35 -15.02 9.77
CA ASN A 3 18.24 -15.17 8.33
C ASN A 3 18.95 -13.99 7.64
N LEU A 4 19.93 -14.26 6.76
CA LEU A 4 20.68 -13.24 6.02
C LEU A 4 19.76 -12.27 5.24
N ASN A 5 18.60 -12.76 4.80
CA ASN A 5 17.58 -11.94 4.14
C ASN A 5 16.97 -10.90 5.10
N LYS A 6 16.71 -11.27 6.36
CA LYS A 6 16.17 -10.33 7.37
C LYS A 6 17.17 -9.24 7.74
N ILE A 7 18.47 -9.55 7.79
CA ILE A 7 19.53 -8.57 8.05
C ILE A 7 19.62 -7.56 6.90
N SER A 8 19.52 -8.02 5.65
CA SER A 8 19.51 -7.14 4.47
C SER A 8 18.32 -6.20 4.48
N THR A 9 17.10 -6.70 4.75
CA THR A 9 15.88 -5.87 4.83
C THR A 9 15.96 -4.81 5.93
N ILE A 10 16.48 -5.16 7.12
CA ILE A 10 16.62 -4.21 8.23
C ILE A 10 17.59 -3.07 7.88
N ILE A 11 18.73 -3.39 7.25
CA ILE A 11 19.71 -2.39 6.80
C ILE A 11 19.10 -1.50 5.71
N ILE A 12 18.34 -2.08 4.79
CA ILE A 12 17.63 -1.35 3.74
C ILE A 12 16.62 -0.35 4.35
N LEU A 13 15.82 -0.76 5.33
CA LEU A 13 14.85 0.11 6.00
C LEU A 13 15.54 1.20 6.84
N LEU A 14 16.61 0.88 7.56
CA LEU A 14 17.40 1.88 8.31
C LEU A 14 18.02 2.93 7.37
N SER A 15 18.56 2.50 6.22
CA SER A 15 19.08 3.42 5.20
C SER A 15 17.99 4.32 4.62
N PHE A 16 16.77 3.79 4.48
CA PHE A 16 15.61 4.54 4.03
C PHE A 16 15.26 5.67 5.00
N TYR A 17 15.07 5.37 6.30
CA TYR A 17 14.68 6.39 7.29
C TYR A 17 15.69 7.55 7.39
N LEU A 18 17.00 7.25 7.32
CA LEU A 18 18.04 8.28 7.28
C LEU A 18 17.99 9.13 6.00
N PHE A 19 17.64 8.51 4.86
CA PHE A 19 17.59 9.18 3.58
C PHE A 19 16.35 10.09 3.44
N ILE A 20 15.16 9.61 3.80
CA ILE A 20 13.92 10.40 3.68
C ILE A 20 13.90 11.62 4.59
N GLY A 21 14.47 11.54 5.80
CA GLY A 21 14.58 12.67 6.71
C GLY A 21 15.34 13.84 6.07
N ASN A 22 16.37 13.54 5.27
CA ASN A 22 17.14 14.54 4.54
C ASN A 22 16.41 15.08 3.29
N VAL A 23 15.54 14.30 2.66
CA VAL A 23 14.82 14.71 1.43
C VAL A 23 13.59 15.54 1.73
N PHE A 24 12.76 15.12 2.69
CA PHE A 24 11.50 15.79 3.02
C PHE A 24 11.64 16.79 4.18
N GLY A 25 12.77 16.77 4.90
CA GLY A 25 13.35 17.90 5.62
C GLY A 25 12.57 18.50 6.80
N GLN A 26 11.27 18.22 6.96
CA GLN A 26 10.44 18.75 8.04
C GLN A 26 9.28 17.78 8.36
N GLU A 27 9.46 16.92 9.36
CA GLU A 27 8.40 16.03 9.92
C GLU A 27 7.13 16.79 10.36
N ARG A 28 7.25 18.11 10.55
CA ARG A 28 6.11 18.99 10.89
C ARG A 28 5.14 19.17 9.72
N LYS A 29 5.63 19.19 8.48
CA LYS A 29 4.79 19.40 7.28
C LYS A 29 4.36 18.09 6.63
N TYR A 30 5.27 17.12 6.57
CA TYR A 30 5.01 15.86 5.89
C TYR A 30 4.92 14.68 6.85
N GLU A 31 3.97 13.79 6.59
CA GLU A 31 3.92 12.45 7.17
C GLU A 31 4.38 11.43 6.14
N ILE A 32 5.20 10.47 6.56
CA ILE A 32 5.73 9.44 5.67
C ILE A 32 5.20 8.09 6.14
N GLY A 33 4.48 7.41 5.25
CA GLY A 33 3.94 6.09 5.52
C GLY A 33 4.99 4.98 5.40
N THR A 34 4.64 3.80 5.91
CA THR A 34 5.46 2.58 5.79
C THR A 34 5.78 2.27 4.32
N PRO A 35 7.04 1.96 3.98
CA PRO A 35 7.41 1.61 2.61
C PRO A 35 7.02 0.17 2.28
N SER A 36 6.78 -0.07 0.99
CA SER A 36 6.65 -1.40 0.40
C SER A 36 7.72 -1.58 -0.69
N ILE A 37 8.35 -2.74 -0.74
CA ILE A 37 9.54 -3.00 -1.54
C ILE A 37 9.28 -4.19 -2.46
N THR A 38 9.72 -4.11 -3.71
CA THR A 38 9.66 -5.25 -4.65
C THR A 38 10.47 -6.44 -4.16
N LYS A 39 10.10 -7.63 -4.61
CA LYS A 39 10.72 -8.89 -4.20
C LYS A 39 12.24 -8.93 -4.43
N ASP A 40 12.70 -8.26 -5.49
CA ASP A 40 14.12 -8.13 -5.84
C ASP A 40 14.85 -7.06 -5.01
N GLY A 41 14.14 -6.30 -4.17
CA GLY A 41 14.69 -5.23 -3.35
C GLY A 41 15.05 -3.95 -4.12
N SER A 42 14.77 -3.86 -5.42
CA SER A 42 15.27 -2.78 -6.28
C SER A 42 14.39 -1.54 -6.30
N LYS A 43 13.11 -1.65 -5.96
CA LYS A 43 12.13 -0.56 -6.01
C LYS A 43 11.41 -0.45 -4.68
N MET A 44 11.17 0.78 -4.26
CA MET A 44 10.49 1.11 -3.03
C MET A 44 9.40 2.12 -3.29
N TYR A 45 8.22 1.85 -2.74
CA TYR A 45 7.04 2.69 -2.80
C TYR A 45 6.62 3.10 -1.41
N PHE A 46 6.29 4.37 -1.20
CA PHE A 46 5.85 4.83 0.12
C PHE A 46 4.95 6.06 -0.02
N THR A 47 4.14 6.29 1.01
CA THR A 47 3.24 7.44 1.05
C THR A 47 3.97 8.65 1.62
N VAL A 48 3.75 9.83 1.03
CA VAL A 48 4.05 11.12 1.65
C VAL A 48 2.78 11.95 1.66
N CYS A 49 2.32 12.30 2.86
CA CYS A 49 1.16 13.16 3.08
C CYS A 49 1.58 14.57 3.46
N ASP A 50 1.08 15.56 2.74
CA ASP A 50 1.16 16.96 3.15
C ASP A 50 0.04 17.26 4.13
N LYS A 51 0.40 17.54 5.39
CA LYS A 51 -0.54 17.79 6.49
C LYS A 51 -1.29 19.11 6.33
N GLU A 52 -0.74 20.09 5.61
CA GLU A 52 -1.35 21.41 5.45
C GLU A 52 -2.53 21.37 4.48
N ILE A 53 -2.43 20.54 3.43
CA ILE A 53 -3.47 20.40 2.40
C ILE A 53 -4.21 19.05 2.48
N ASN A 54 -3.91 18.24 3.49
CA ASN A 54 -4.48 16.91 3.72
C ASN A 54 -4.48 16.03 2.45
N ASN A 55 -3.34 15.96 1.76
CA ASN A 55 -3.20 15.21 0.51
C ASN A 55 -1.99 14.28 0.55
N CYS A 56 -2.21 13.02 0.21
CA CYS A 56 -1.19 11.98 0.19
C CYS A 56 -0.83 11.59 -1.24
N ASN A 57 0.44 11.28 -1.45
CA ASN A 57 0.92 10.79 -2.73
C ASN A 57 1.89 9.64 -2.54
N ILE A 58 1.92 8.75 -3.52
CA ILE A 58 2.87 7.64 -3.55
C ILE A 58 4.14 8.11 -4.26
N TYR A 59 5.28 7.80 -3.66
CA TYR A 59 6.61 8.08 -4.20
C TYR A 59 7.32 6.76 -4.51
N LEU A 60 8.08 6.77 -5.60
CA LEU A 60 8.99 5.71 -6.01
C LEU A 60 10.42 6.13 -5.67
N SER A 61 11.19 5.22 -5.09
CA SER A 61 12.65 5.28 -5.07
C SER A 61 13.22 3.97 -5.59
N VAL A 62 14.30 4.06 -6.37
CA VAL A 62 15.02 2.91 -6.95
C VAL A 62 16.37 2.77 -6.26
N TYR A 63 16.79 1.54 -6.00
CA TYR A 63 18.09 1.26 -5.42
C TYR A 63 19.17 1.22 -6.51
N SER A 64 20.22 2.03 -6.38
CA SER A 64 21.31 2.09 -7.35
C SER A 64 22.39 1.01 -7.13
N GLY A 65 22.22 0.12 -6.14
CA GLY A 65 23.24 -0.83 -5.69
C GLY A 65 24.08 -0.32 -4.51
N LEU A 66 24.08 0.99 -4.24
CA LEU A 66 24.76 1.60 -3.10
C LEU A 66 23.79 2.35 -2.19
N GLN A 67 22.83 3.06 -2.77
CA GLN A 67 21.88 3.89 -2.05
C GLN A 67 20.54 3.98 -2.79
N TRP A 68 19.50 4.36 -2.05
CA TRP A 68 18.23 4.77 -2.63
C TRP A 68 18.40 6.09 -3.39
N ILE A 69 17.89 6.17 -4.62
CA ILE A 69 17.90 7.42 -5.38
C ILE A 69 16.83 8.37 -4.84
N LYS A 70 16.99 9.67 -5.11
CA LYS A 70 16.01 10.68 -4.70
C LYS A 70 14.60 10.26 -5.17
N PRO A 71 13.61 10.19 -4.26
CA PRO A 71 12.29 9.68 -4.61
C PRO A 71 11.58 10.61 -5.58
N VAL A 72 10.84 10.00 -6.50
CA VAL A 72 9.99 10.71 -7.47
C VAL A 72 8.53 10.41 -7.14
N ARG A 73 7.69 11.46 -7.14
CA ARG A 73 6.25 11.29 -6.99
C ARG A 73 5.72 10.50 -8.18
N LEU A 74 5.00 9.40 -7.93
CA LEU A 74 4.24 8.74 -8.99
C LEU A 74 3.15 9.70 -9.44
N LYS A 75 3.15 10.02 -10.73
CA LYS A 75 2.11 10.89 -11.29
C LYS A 75 0.80 10.12 -11.25
N ASN A 76 -0.24 10.74 -10.71
CA ASN A 76 -1.59 10.23 -10.89
C ASN A 76 -1.87 10.22 -12.40
N VAL A 77 -2.28 9.06 -12.93
CA VAL A 77 -2.72 8.95 -14.34
C VAL A 77 -4.02 9.73 -14.57
N TYR A 78 -4.73 10.02 -13.48
CA TYR A 78 -5.97 10.81 -13.46
C TYR A 78 -5.72 12.32 -13.51
N SER A 79 -6.59 13.04 -14.22
CA SER A 79 -6.43 14.46 -14.56
C SER A 79 -6.72 15.47 -13.43
N LYS A 80 -7.23 15.00 -12.28
CA LYS A 80 -7.64 15.85 -11.14
C LYS A 80 -6.77 15.61 -9.90
N VAL A 81 -6.92 16.49 -8.91
CA VAL A 81 -6.25 16.35 -7.60
C VAL A 81 -6.78 15.09 -6.92
N VAL A 82 -5.95 14.05 -6.95
CA VAL A 82 -6.19 12.73 -6.35
C VAL A 82 -5.19 12.54 -5.20
N SER A 83 -5.67 11.99 -4.10
CA SER A 83 -4.90 11.52 -2.95
C SER A 83 -4.76 10.01 -3.04
N SER A 84 -3.53 9.52 -2.95
CA SER A 84 -3.22 8.09 -2.98
C SER A 84 -2.28 7.73 -1.84
N LYS A 85 -2.58 6.63 -1.14
CA LYS A 85 -1.90 6.24 0.10
C LYS A 85 -1.82 4.72 0.28
N HIS A 86 -0.98 4.33 1.24
CA HIS A 86 -0.80 2.97 1.74
C HIS A 86 -0.48 1.96 0.61
N PRO A 87 0.58 2.22 -0.19
CA PRO A 87 0.98 1.32 -1.25
C PRO A 87 1.51 0.01 -0.68
N GLN A 88 1.17 -1.09 -1.35
CA GLN A 88 1.71 -2.40 -1.07
C GLN A 88 2.10 -3.09 -2.38
N VAL A 89 3.29 -3.66 -2.43
CA VAL A 89 3.70 -4.55 -3.52
C VAL A 89 3.14 -5.93 -3.23
N PHE A 90 2.53 -6.55 -4.24
CA PHE A 90 2.17 -7.95 -4.18
C PHE A 90 2.52 -8.68 -5.49
N PHE A 91 2.73 -9.99 -5.39
CA PHE A 91 3.06 -10.85 -6.51
C PHE A 91 1.87 -11.77 -6.81
N ASP A 92 1.30 -11.65 -8.01
CA ASP A 92 0.30 -12.60 -8.51
C ASP A 92 1.04 -13.78 -9.16
N SER A 93 0.93 -14.95 -8.54
CA SER A 93 1.60 -16.16 -9.00
C SER A 93 1.03 -16.71 -10.31
N GLU A 94 -0.18 -16.32 -10.70
CA GLU A 94 -0.78 -16.81 -11.93
C GLU A 94 -0.33 -15.99 -13.14
N SER A 95 -0.26 -14.66 -13.01
CA SER A 95 0.32 -13.79 -14.04
C SER A 95 1.84 -13.65 -13.95
N GLN A 96 2.48 -14.23 -12.92
CA GLN A 96 3.92 -14.17 -12.67
C GLN A 96 4.45 -12.73 -12.65
N SER A 97 3.66 -11.81 -12.10
CA SER A 97 3.87 -10.38 -12.19
C SER A 97 3.73 -9.70 -10.84
N GLU A 98 4.50 -8.63 -10.63
CA GLU A 98 4.35 -7.76 -9.47
C GLU A 98 3.41 -6.60 -9.78
N TYR A 99 2.58 -6.27 -8.81
CA TYR A 99 1.63 -5.18 -8.88
C TYR A 99 1.78 -4.29 -7.65
N LEU A 100 1.51 -3.02 -7.84
CA LEU A 100 1.33 -2.07 -6.75
C LEU A 100 -0.16 -1.94 -6.48
N ILE A 101 -0.60 -2.31 -5.28
CA ILE A 101 -1.96 -2.12 -4.79
C ILE A 101 -1.98 -0.99 -3.76
N PHE A 102 -2.97 -0.11 -3.83
CA PHE A 102 -3.01 1.11 -3.01
C PHE A 102 -4.43 1.65 -2.87
N SER A 103 -4.62 2.55 -1.90
CA SER A 103 -5.88 3.25 -1.66
C SER A 103 -5.87 4.61 -2.36
N SER A 104 -6.95 4.98 -3.05
CA SER A 104 -7.05 6.23 -3.79
C SER A 104 -8.48 6.77 -3.89
N ASN A 105 -8.63 8.09 -3.87
CA ASN A 105 -9.93 8.77 -3.99
C ASN A 105 -10.18 9.35 -5.41
N VAL A 106 -9.83 8.57 -6.43
CA VAL A 106 -10.06 8.94 -7.83
C VAL A 106 -11.55 9.15 -8.08
N GLU A 107 -11.90 10.24 -8.77
CA GLU A 107 -13.28 10.53 -9.16
C GLU A 107 -13.85 9.44 -10.09
N GLY A 108 -15.08 9.01 -9.81
CA GLY A 108 -15.70 7.90 -10.52
C GLY A 108 -15.36 6.51 -9.94
N GLY A 109 -14.69 6.49 -8.78
CA GLY A 109 -14.59 5.32 -7.92
C GLY A 109 -15.94 4.86 -7.33
N VAL A 110 -15.90 3.79 -6.55
CA VAL A 110 -17.04 3.17 -5.87
C VAL A 110 -17.42 3.97 -4.62
N GLY A 111 -16.44 4.35 -3.80
CA GLY A 111 -16.63 5.05 -2.54
C GLY A 111 -15.76 6.29 -2.38
N LYS A 112 -15.32 6.53 -1.15
CA LYS A 112 -14.46 7.67 -0.79
C LYS A 112 -13.02 7.38 -1.15
N PHE A 113 -12.44 6.34 -0.55
CA PHE A 113 -11.11 5.83 -0.86
C PHE A 113 -11.26 4.37 -1.27
N ASP A 114 -10.99 4.08 -2.52
CA ASP A 114 -11.09 2.72 -3.04
C ASP A 114 -9.71 2.07 -3.13
N ILE A 115 -9.70 0.75 -3.18
CA ILE A 115 -8.52 -0.03 -3.56
C ILE A 115 -8.38 -0.03 -5.09
N TYR A 116 -7.18 0.32 -5.55
CA TYR A 116 -6.72 0.23 -6.93
C TYR A 116 -5.46 -0.62 -7.00
N TYR A 117 -5.21 -1.22 -8.17
CA TYR A 117 -3.93 -1.88 -8.47
C TYR A 117 -3.39 -1.45 -9.82
N ALA A 118 -2.07 -1.51 -9.99
CA ALA A 118 -1.39 -1.25 -11.25
C ALA A 118 -0.20 -2.21 -11.42
N PHE A 119 0.11 -2.58 -12.65
CA PHE A 119 1.31 -3.38 -12.95
C PHE A 119 2.57 -2.54 -12.69
N ILE A 120 3.60 -3.17 -12.09
CA ILE A 120 4.89 -2.52 -11.88
C ILE A 120 5.76 -2.76 -13.10
N GLU A 121 6.08 -1.68 -13.81
CA GLU A 121 6.95 -1.69 -14.98
C GLU A 121 8.42 -1.92 -14.57
N SER A 122 9.24 -2.31 -15.55
CA SER A 122 10.65 -2.63 -15.32
C SER A 122 11.47 -1.49 -14.69
N ASP A 123 11.11 -0.25 -15.00
CA ASP A 123 11.72 0.99 -14.50
C ASP A 123 11.16 1.44 -13.14
N GLY A 124 10.14 0.73 -12.63
CA GLY A 124 9.47 0.97 -11.36
C GLY A 124 8.34 1.98 -11.41
N TYR A 125 8.04 2.54 -12.58
CA TYR A 125 6.76 3.22 -12.74
C TYR A 125 5.63 2.19 -12.77
N ILE A 126 4.40 2.69 -12.67
CA ILE A 126 3.21 1.84 -12.68
C ILE A 126 2.38 2.10 -13.94
N SER A 127 1.69 1.06 -14.41
CA SER A 127 0.69 1.17 -15.47
C SER A 127 -0.51 2.03 -15.03
N GLU A 128 -1.49 2.21 -15.92
CA GLU A 128 -2.77 2.81 -15.56
C GLU A 128 -3.43 2.00 -14.42
N PRO A 129 -3.83 2.64 -13.31
CA PRO A 129 -4.46 1.94 -12.19
C PRO A 129 -5.86 1.45 -12.51
N VAL A 130 -6.19 0.25 -12.05
CA VAL A 130 -7.49 -0.39 -12.22
C VAL A 130 -8.17 -0.50 -10.85
N ASN A 131 -9.42 -0.06 -10.75
CA ASN A 131 -10.25 -0.21 -9.55
C ASN A 131 -10.57 -1.70 -9.32
N VAL A 132 -10.46 -2.21 -8.08
CA VAL A 132 -10.75 -3.64 -7.80
C VAL A 132 -12.24 -3.99 -7.89
N GLY A 133 -13.11 -2.98 -7.93
CA GLY A 133 -14.55 -3.09 -8.14
C GLY A 133 -15.37 -3.23 -6.85
N GLU A 134 -16.69 -3.11 -7.01
CA GLU A 134 -17.71 -3.07 -5.95
C GLU A 134 -17.84 -4.36 -5.12
N LYS A 135 -17.13 -5.43 -5.47
CA LYS A 135 -17.07 -6.64 -4.64
C LYS A 135 -16.20 -6.45 -3.40
N VAL A 136 -15.22 -5.56 -3.49
CA VAL A 136 -14.24 -5.28 -2.43
C VAL A 136 -14.39 -3.85 -1.94
N ASN A 137 -14.50 -2.89 -2.86
CA ASN A 137 -14.70 -1.50 -2.49
C ASN A 137 -16.14 -1.26 -2.06
N THR A 138 -16.31 -0.46 -1.01
CA THR A 138 -17.61 -0.07 -0.47
C THR A 138 -17.89 1.40 -0.82
N PRO A 139 -19.08 1.93 -0.52
CA PRO A 139 -19.31 3.38 -0.61
C PRO A 139 -18.45 4.23 0.34
N ASP A 140 -17.73 3.62 1.29
CA ASP A 140 -16.93 4.29 2.32
C ASP A 140 -15.42 4.22 2.02
N ASP A 141 -14.56 4.05 3.04
CA ASP A 141 -13.09 4.11 2.90
C ASP A 141 -12.46 2.71 3.04
N GLU A 142 -11.71 2.29 2.05
CA GLU A 142 -10.78 1.16 2.10
C GLU A 142 -9.32 1.63 2.10
N PHE A 143 -8.55 1.24 3.11
CA PHE A 143 -7.16 1.68 3.28
C PHE A 143 -6.32 0.72 4.14
N SER A 144 -5.06 1.10 4.38
CA SER A 144 -4.11 0.36 5.25
C SER A 144 -3.90 -1.08 4.80
N LEU A 145 -3.46 -1.20 3.55
CA LEU A 145 -3.32 -2.48 2.87
C LEU A 145 -2.07 -3.23 3.33
N PHE A 146 -2.20 -4.54 3.52
CA PHE A 146 -1.10 -5.43 3.81
C PHE A 146 -1.26 -6.74 3.02
N TYR A 147 -0.24 -7.10 2.26
CA TYR A 147 -0.21 -8.36 1.51
C TYR A 147 0.67 -9.38 2.23
N ASP A 148 0.07 -10.50 2.62
CA ASP A 148 0.79 -11.67 3.09
C ASP A 148 1.16 -12.57 1.91
N SER A 149 2.45 -12.55 1.54
CA SER A 149 2.96 -13.37 0.44
C SER A 149 2.90 -14.88 0.70
N ALA A 150 2.90 -15.32 1.96
CA ALA A 150 2.86 -16.74 2.30
C ALA A 150 1.47 -17.34 2.04
N SER A 151 0.42 -16.61 2.42
CA SER A 151 -0.97 -17.04 2.21
C SER A 151 -1.61 -16.47 0.94
N SER A 152 -0.96 -15.50 0.29
CA SER A 152 -1.48 -14.69 -0.83
C SER A 152 -2.81 -13.98 -0.51
N TYR A 153 -2.97 -13.54 0.73
CA TYR A 153 -4.11 -12.71 1.14
C TYR A 153 -3.70 -11.25 1.21
N LEU A 154 -4.60 -10.40 0.72
CA LEU A 154 -4.61 -8.97 0.97
C LEU A 154 -5.50 -8.71 2.18
N TYR A 155 -4.95 -8.03 3.17
CA TYR A 155 -5.65 -7.47 4.32
C TYR A 155 -5.80 -5.98 4.13
N PHE A 156 -6.91 -5.42 4.57
CA PHE A 156 -7.18 -3.99 4.51
C PHE A 156 -8.23 -3.62 5.57
N ILE A 157 -8.26 -2.35 5.94
CA ILE A 157 -9.29 -1.78 6.80
C ILE A 157 -10.37 -1.19 5.90
N SER A 158 -11.64 -1.45 6.23
CA SER A 158 -12.79 -0.79 5.62
C SER A 158 -13.67 -0.14 6.68
N SER A 159 -14.19 1.05 6.38
CA SER A 159 -15.29 1.69 7.15
C SER A 159 -16.69 1.35 6.61
N GLY A 160 -16.77 0.54 5.56
CA GLY A 160 -18.02 0.04 5.00
C GLY A 160 -18.23 -1.45 5.29
N ASP A 161 -19.49 -1.89 5.21
CA ASP A 161 -19.90 -3.28 5.55
C ASP A 161 -19.40 -3.75 6.93
N THR A 162 -19.16 -2.82 7.85
CA THR A 162 -18.65 -3.11 9.20
C THR A 162 -19.72 -3.81 10.03
N VAL A 163 -19.27 -4.73 10.86
CA VAL A 163 -20.08 -5.46 11.83
C VAL A 163 -19.70 -5.03 13.25
N ILE A 164 -18.48 -4.53 13.45
CA ILE A 164 -17.92 -4.17 14.76
C ILE A 164 -17.40 -2.74 14.71
N GLY A 165 -18.19 -1.79 15.22
CA GLY A 165 -17.79 -0.38 15.23
C GLY A 165 -17.69 0.25 13.84
N ASP A 166 -16.84 1.28 13.72
CA ASP A 166 -16.74 2.11 12.50
C ASP A 166 -15.66 1.63 11.52
N LEU A 167 -14.77 0.73 11.95
CA LEU A 167 -13.64 0.22 11.15
C LEU A 167 -13.44 -1.27 11.45
N ASP A 168 -13.38 -2.07 10.40
CA ASP A 168 -13.12 -3.50 10.48
C ASP A 168 -11.97 -3.91 9.56
N VAL A 169 -11.20 -4.91 9.98
CA VAL A 169 -10.20 -5.53 9.10
C VAL A 169 -10.86 -6.65 8.29
N PHE A 170 -10.59 -6.59 7.00
CA PHE A 170 -11.04 -7.56 6.00
C PHE A 170 -9.85 -8.23 5.35
N LYS A 171 -10.07 -9.44 4.82
CA LYS A 171 -9.11 -10.13 3.98
C LYS A 171 -9.76 -10.64 2.70
N VAL A 172 -8.99 -10.67 1.62
CA VAL A 172 -9.39 -11.26 0.34
C VAL A 172 -8.19 -11.95 -0.31
N LYS A 173 -8.42 -13.02 -1.04
CA LYS A 173 -7.35 -13.64 -1.84
C LYS A 173 -6.91 -12.63 -2.92
N ALA A 174 -5.62 -12.29 -2.95
CA ALA A 174 -5.09 -11.41 -3.97
C ALA A 174 -4.84 -12.20 -5.25
N SER A 175 -5.63 -11.95 -6.29
CA SER A 175 -5.48 -12.55 -7.61
C SER A 175 -6.06 -11.60 -8.65
N ILE A 176 -5.21 -11.09 -9.53
CA ILE A 176 -5.65 -10.22 -10.64
C ILE A 176 -6.22 -11.09 -11.75
N SER A 177 -5.51 -12.16 -12.08
CA SER A 177 -5.88 -13.18 -13.06
C SER A 177 -7.28 -13.78 -12.87
N LYS A 178 -7.67 -14.10 -11.63
CA LYS A 178 -9.02 -14.61 -11.29
C LYS A 178 -10.01 -13.52 -10.87
N GLY A 179 -9.51 -12.30 -10.68
CA GLY A 179 -10.24 -11.19 -10.11
C GLY A 179 -10.48 -11.34 -8.61
N PHE A 180 -10.87 -10.22 -7.99
CA PHE A 180 -11.21 -10.19 -6.58
C PHE A 180 -12.62 -10.72 -6.31
N VAL A 181 -12.76 -11.38 -5.16
CA VAL A 181 -14.03 -11.87 -4.63
C VAL A 181 -14.46 -11.06 -3.41
N ARG A 182 -15.67 -11.29 -2.89
CA ARG A 182 -16.13 -10.60 -1.68
C ARG A 182 -15.16 -10.89 -0.52
N PRO A 183 -14.66 -9.87 0.19
CA PRO A 183 -13.75 -10.05 1.30
C PRO A 183 -14.44 -10.66 2.52
N GLU A 184 -13.65 -11.30 3.37
CA GLU A 184 -14.07 -11.85 4.66
C GLU A 184 -13.65 -10.89 5.78
N ASN A 185 -14.59 -10.50 6.64
CA ASN A 185 -14.27 -9.83 7.90
C ASN A 185 -13.54 -10.82 8.83
N ILE A 186 -12.40 -10.43 9.41
CA ILE A 186 -11.56 -11.35 10.20
C ILE A 186 -12.03 -11.52 11.65
N GLY A 187 -13.06 -10.78 12.06
CA GLY A 187 -13.79 -10.96 13.31
C GLY A 187 -13.13 -10.37 14.56
N HIS A 188 -13.80 -10.60 15.69
CA HIS A 188 -13.58 -9.95 16.99
C HIS A 188 -12.23 -10.21 17.68
N LEU A 189 -11.40 -11.13 17.17
CA LEU A 189 -10.09 -11.40 17.79
C LEU A 189 -9.03 -10.38 17.37
N ILE A 190 -9.26 -9.68 16.25
CA ILE A 190 -8.33 -8.66 15.72
C ILE A 190 -9.00 -7.30 15.66
N ASN A 191 -10.29 -7.21 15.35
CA ASN A 191 -11.03 -5.94 15.36
C ASN A 191 -11.38 -5.55 16.81
N PHE A 192 -10.80 -4.45 17.30
CA PHE A 192 -11.17 -3.88 18.60
C PHE A 192 -12.13 -2.70 18.43
N SER A 193 -12.98 -2.44 19.43
CA SER A 193 -13.97 -1.35 19.40
C SER A 193 -13.38 0.07 19.36
N GLU A 194 -12.05 0.20 19.38
CA GLU A 194 -11.32 1.47 19.35
C GLU A 194 -10.38 1.50 18.14
N ASN A 195 -10.91 1.97 17.01
CA ASN A 195 -10.22 2.46 15.81
C ASN A 195 -8.84 1.85 15.48
N ASP A 196 -8.84 0.73 14.78
CA ASP A 196 -7.64 0.14 14.17
C ASP A 196 -7.26 0.92 12.91
N TYR A 197 -6.32 1.86 13.00
CA TYR A 197 -5.87 2.66 11.86
C TYR A 197 -4.78 1.98 11.02
N TYR A 198 -4.06 0.99 11.58
CA TYR A 198 -2.90 0.36 10.95
C TYR A 198 -2.80 -1.13 11.28
N PHE A 199 -2.66 -1.97 10.24
CA PHE A 199 -2.38 -3.41 10.39
C PHE A 199 -0.96 -3.71 9.92
N VAL A 200 -0.17 -4.37 10.77
CA VAL A 200 1.15 -4.92 10.42
C VAL A 200 1.20 -6.34 11.00
N SER A 201 1.37 -7.36 10.16
CA SER A 201 1.67 -8.71 10.66
C SER A 201 3.09 -8.73 11.23
N ILE A 202 3.25 -9.19 12.47
CA ILE A 202 4.54 -9.25 13.18
C ILE A 202 5.35 -10.50 12.80
N ASP A 203 4.80 -11.43 12.01
CA ASP A 203 5.49 -12.66 11.63
C ASP A 203 5.44 -12.92 10.11
N SER A 204 6.61 -12.76 9.47
CA SER A 204 7.07 -13.54 8.30
C SER A 204 8.59 -13.67 8.30
#